data_AF-A0AAU4APE6-F1
#
_entry.id   AF-A0AAU4APE6-F1
#
_cell.length_a   1.000
_cell.length_b   1.000
_cell.length_c   1.000
_cell.angle_alpha   90.00
_cell.angle_beta   90.00
_cell.angle_gamma   90.00
#
_symmetry.space_group_name_H-M   'P 1'
#
loop_
_entity.id
_entity.type
_entity.pdbx_description
1 polymer ?
#
loop_
_entity_poly.entity_id
_entity_poly.type
_entity_poly.pdbx_seq_one_letter_code
_entity_poly.pdbx_strand_id
1 'polypeptide(L)' 'MSERAAPFYCPYCGDEDLRPSEEGHGAWECRACSRAFQLKFLGLLARRPAADTSQGGAS' A
#
# COMPACT_ATOMS: atom_id res chain seq x y z
N MET A 1 1.46 18.94 -2.02
CA MET A 1 2.21 17.68 -1.79
C MET A 1 1.84 16.75 -2.94
N SER A 2 2.79 16.31 -3.77
CA SER A 2 2.45 15.46 -4.92
C SER A 2 2.00 14.10 -4.39
N GLU A 3 0.74 13.72 -4.61
CA GLU A 3 0.12 12.46 -4.18
C GLU A 3 0.65 11.23 -4.96
N ARG A 4 1.77 11.39 -5.67
CA ARG A 4 2.36 10.41 -6.57
C ARG A 4 3.46 9.63 -5.84
N ALA A 5 3.06 8.71 -4.97
CA ALA A 5 3.98 7.69 -4.48
C ALA A 5 4.21 6.65 -5.58
N ALA A 6 5.48 6.42 -5.93
CA ALA A 6 5.85 5.30 -6.78
C ALA A 6 6.09 4.05 -5.93
N PRO A 7 5.55 2.87 -6.31
CA PRO A 7 5.99 1.62 -5.73
C PRO A 7 7.43 1.33 -6.14
N PHE A 8 8.23 0.80 -5.20
CA PHE A 8 9.62 0.40 -5.50
C PHE A 8 9.71 -1.05 -6.02
N TYR A 9 8.80 -1.93 -5.59
CA TYR A 9 8.81 -3.35 -5.96
C TYR A 9 7.43 -3.81 -6.43
N CYS A 10 7.41 -4.67 -7.46
CA CYS A 10 6.20 -5.31 -7.93
C CYS A 10 5.61 -6.22 -6.84
N PRO A 11 4.34 -6.05 -6.44
CA PRO A 11 3.73 -6.86 -5.40
C PRO A 11 3.55 -8.34 -5.80
N TYR A 12 3.78 -8.68 -7.07
CA TYR A 12 3.60 -10.03 -7.60
C TYR A 12 4.92 -10.79 -7.83
N CYS A 13 5.99 -10.12 -8.29
CA CYS A 13 7.26 -10.79 -8.61
C CYS A 13 8.49 -10.20 -7.89
N GLY A 14 8.34 -9.08 -7.16
CA GLY A 14 9.44 -8.44 -6.45
C GLY A 14 10.43 -7.67 -7.33
N ASP A 15 10.20 -7.58 -8.63
CA ASP A 15 11.04 -6.81 -9.56
C ASP A 15 10.79 -5.29 -9.45
N GLU A 16 11.76 -4.48 -9.86
CA GLU A 16 11.75 -3.02 -9.75
C GLU A 16 11.39 -2.32 -11.09
N ASP A 17 11.26 -3.05 -12.21
CA ASP A 17 10.85 -2.47 -13.50
C ASP A 17 9.35 -2.16 -13.56
N LEU A 18 8.98 -1.12 -12.79
CA LEU A 18 7.64 -0.59 -12.62
C LEU A 18 7.48 0.73 -13.38
N ARG A 19 6.39 0.85 -14.15
CA ARG A 19 6.06 2.05 -14.92
C ARG A 19 4.63 2.50 -14.66
N PRO A 20 4.34 3.81 -14.68
CA PRO A 20 2.97 4.29 -14.71
C PRO A 20 2.25 3.71 -15.93
N SER A 21 1.00 3.28 -15.75
CA SER A 21 0.16 2.79 -16.84
C SER A 21 -0.74 3.91 -17.37
N GLU A 22 -1.02 3.88 -18.67
CA GLU A 22 -1.93 4.81 -19.34
C GLU A 22 -3.40 4.63 -18.89
N GLU A 23 -3.71 3.57 -18.15
CA GLU A 23 -5.06 3.27 -17.65
C GLU A 23 -5.57 4.29 -16.62
N GLY A 24 -4.67 5.10 -16.04
CA GLY A 24 -5.04 6.30 -15.31
C GLY A 24 -4.26 6.55 -14.02
N HIS A 25 -4.79 7.44 -13.18
CA HIS A 25 -4.13 7.85 -11.95
C HIS A 25 -3.87 6.67 -11.01
N GLY A 26 -2.60 6.53 -10.58
CA GLY A 26 -2.18 5.47 -9.67
C GLY A 26 -2.11 4.08 -10.31
N ALA A 27 -2.33 3.96 -11.62
CA ALA A 27 -2.15 2.70 -12.34
C ALA A 27 -0.65 2.47 -12.64
N TRP A 28 -0.20 1.23 -12.48
CA TRP A 28 1.18 0.80 -12.66
C TRP A 28 1.23 -0.54 -13.38
N GLU A 29 2.26 -0.73 -14.19
CA GLU A 29 2.59 -2.00 -14.82
C GLU A 29 4.01 -2.46 -14.45
N CYS A 30 4.19 -3.77 -14.28
CA CYS A 30 5.50 -4.40 -14.15
C CYS A 30 5.90 -5.02 -15.49
N ARG A 31 7.02 -4.58 -16.05
CA ARG A 31 7.52 -5.08 -17.34
C ARG A 31 8.15 -6.47 -17.23
N ALA A 32 8.67 -6.83 -16.06
CA ALA A 32 9.29 -8.14 -15.83
C ALA A 32 8.28 -9.30 -15.82
N CYS A 33 7.06 -9.06 -15.34
CA CYS A 33 6.03 -10.11 -15.21
C CYS A 33 4.69 -9.79 -15.89
N SER A 34 4.63 -8.66 -16.62
CA SER A 34 3.48 -8.21 -17.43
C SER A 34 2.16 -8.07 -16.67
N ARG A 35 2.21 -7.71 -15.38
CA ARG A 35 1.01 -7.46 -14.55
C ARG A 35 0.79 -5.97 -14.34
N ALA A 36 -0.46 -5.55 -14.43
CA ALA A 36 -0.92 -4.21 -14.09
C ALA A 36 -1.67 -4.21 -12.75
N PHE A 37 -1.57 -3.11 -12.00
CA PHE A 37 -2.25 -2.90 -10.71
C PHE A 37 -2.44 -1.41 -10.42
N GLN A 38 -3.32 -1.07 -9.46
CA GLN A 38 -3.58 0.31 -9.08
C GLN A 38 -3.28 0.55 -7.60
N LEU A 39 -2.63 1.68 -7.30
CA LEU A 39 -2.40 2.17 -5.94
C LEU A 39 -3.38 3.29 -5.60
N LYS A 40 -3.83 3.30 -4.35
CA LYS A 40 -4.71 4.34 -3.81
C LYS A 40 -4.23 4.78 -2.43
N PHE A 41 -3.96 6.07 -2.28
CA PHE A 41 -3.76 6.66 -0.95
C PHE A 41 -5.11 6.74 -0.22
N LEU A 42 -5.18 6.17 0.98
CA LEU A 42 -6.40 6.11 1.78
C LEU A 42 -6.48 7.19 2.86
N GLY A 43 -5.38 7.94 3.09
CA GLY A 43 -5.25 8.83 4.23
C GLY A 43 -4.37 8.26 5.34
N LEU A 44 -4.25 9.02 6.43
CA LEU A 44 -3.55 8.57 7.63
C LEU A 44 -4.49 7.74 8.50
N LEU A 45 -4.07 6.53 8.85
CA LEU A 45 -4.85 5.67 9.75
C LEU A 45 -4.76 6.20 11.18
N ALA A 46 -5.90 6.34 11.86
CA ALA A 46 -5.92 6.62 13.29
C ALA A 46 -5.35 5.42 14.06
N ARG A 47 -4.33 5.65 14.89
CA ARG A 47 -3.84 4.63 15.82
C ARG A 47 -4.96 4.33 16.83
N ARG A 48 -5.46 3.09 16.83
CA ARG A 48 -6.37 2.64 17.89
C ARG A 48 -5.60 2.70 19.22
N PRO A 49 -6.08 3.40 20.26
CA PRO A 49 -5.51 3.27 21.59
C PRO A 49 -5.55 1.79 21.97
N ALA A 50 -4.45 1.27 22.52
CA ALA A 50 -4.47 -0.08 23.09
C ALA A 50 -5.61 -0.11 24.10
N ALA A 51 -6.58 -1.01 23.91
CA ALA A 51 -7.59 -1.23 24.92
C ALA A 51 -6.85 -1.69 26.17
N ASP A 52 -6.86 -0.85 27.19
CA ASP A 52 -6.38 -1.18 28.53
C ASP A 52 -7.17 -2.40 28.99
N THR A 53 -6.60 -3.58 28.76
CA THR A 53 -7.12 -4.82 29.33
C THR A 53 -6.56 -4.89 30.74
N SER A 54 -7.01 -4.00 31.61
CA SER A 54 -6.99 -4.22 33.05
C SER A 54 -8.14 -5.17 33.39
N GLN A 55 -8.02 -6.42 32.92
CA GLN A 55 -8.80 -7.51 33.48
C GLN A 55 -8.13 -7.87 34.82
N GLY A 56 -8.40 -7.02 35.82
CA GLY A 56 -8.03 -7.27 37.19
C GLY A 56 -8.75 -8.52 37.68
N GLY A 57 -7.98 -9.58 37.89
CA GLY A 57 -8.42 -10.68 38.73
C GLY A 57 -8.58 -10.19 40.16
N ALA A 58 -9.72 -10.46 40.77
CA ALA A 58 -9.88 -10.47 42.21
C ALA A 58 -11.01 -11.44 42.59
N SER A 59 -10.57 -12.56 43.15
CA SER A 59 -11.22 -13.51 44.09
C SER A 59 -12.59 -14.10 43.76
#